data_AF-A0A2G2CRB2-F1
#
_entry.id   AF-A0A2G2CRB2-F1
#
_cell.length_a   1.000
_cell.length_b   1.000
_cell.length_c   1.000
_cell.angle_alpha   90.00
_cell.angle_beta   90.00
_cell.angle_gamma   90.00
#
_symmetry.space_group_name_H-M   'P 1'
#
loop_
_entity.id
_entity.type
_entity.pdbx_description
1 polymer ?
#
loop_
_entity_poly.entity_id
_entity_poly.type
_entity_poly.pdbx_seq_one_letter_code
_entity_poly.pdbx_strand_id
1 'polypeptide(L)'
;MKTKILSVMMLIAFISTAQKKNGTVYIEHPAIDVVQQFVDAAVVGDKSKMATYLTDDFRAFNGSTDNMSDKGMDKEEFLNNQMVYFNQLDYYSVTPFPGSYPDAIEYKKDNPNGDVWVQTWDLLKGVHKNTGVKIDAASHRLYTLTKNNKIKNIIFYNNGSVIDEIRASFTDRKNGTIYNHHDYINTVRKMMYAFEKKDFEKAYSFYDDKAEFVNSSSPTFESRPLAEQKEIDKQLFDKYDIENVEMVGYPDYLHYEMGDAHVVQSWWNIHLKRKADKKAIVVPIHYQMYFNDEGKITSETAYYNPKLLD
;
A
#
# COMPACT_ATOMS: atom_id res chain seq x y z
N MET A 1 35.46 -31.37 -34.14
CA MET A 1 34.51 -31.73 -33.07
C MET A 1 35.19 -32.08 -31.75
N LYS A 2 36.22 -32.94 -31.72
CA LYS A 2 36.93 -33.32 -30.49
C LYS A 2 37.55 -32.15 -29.70
N THR A 3 38.12 -31.16 -30.38
CA THR A 3 38.74 -29.97 -29.73
C THR A 3 37.72 -29.01 -29.11
N LYS A 4 36.53 -28.85 -29.73
CA LYS A 4 35.46 -28.00 -29.20
C LYS A 4 34.79 -28.63 -27.95
N ILE A 5 34.68 -29.96 -27.91
CA ILE A 5 34.17 -30.70 -26.74
C ILE A 5 35.15 -30.59 -25.57
N LEU A 6 36.46 -30.67 -25.82
CA LEU A 6 37.49 -30.51 -24.78
C LEU A 6 37.49 -29.09 -24.17
N SER A 7 37.30 -28.06 -24.99
CA SER A 7 37.22 -26.67 -24.52
C SER A 7 35.96 -26.39 -23.69
N VAL A 8 34.81 -26.95 -24.06
CA VAL A 8 33.55 -26.82 -23.29
C VAL A 8 33.64 -27.59 -21.95
N MET A 9 34.26 -28.77 -21.93
CA MET A 9 34.47 -29.52 -20.68
C MET A 9 35.46 -28.83 -19.73
N MET A 10 36.53 -28.20 -20.24
CA MET A 10 37.43 -27.37 -19.41
C MET A 10 36.70 -26.14 -18.83
N LEU A 11 35.87 -25.44 -19.63
CA LEU A 11 35.06 -24.31 -19.15
C LEU A 11 34.07 -24.72 -18.04
N ILE A 12 33.44 -25.89 -18.13
CA ILE A 12 32.54 -26.41 -17.07
C ILE A 12 33.31 -26.79 -15.78
N ALA A 13 34.54 -27.27 -15.90
CA ALA A 13 35.41 -27.58 -14.76
C ALA A 13 35.94 -26.32 -14.04
N PHE A 14 36.12 -25.20 -14.76
CA PHE A 14 36.51 -23.93 -14.15
C PHE A 14 35.36 -23.23 -13.41
N ILE A 15 34.10 -23.39 -13.87
CA ILE A 15 32.93 -22.79 -13.21
C ILE A 15 32.64 -23.49 -11.87
N SER A 16 32.92 -24.79 -11.76
CA SER A 16 32.68 -25.60 -10.55
C SER A 16 33.73 -25.42 -9.44
N THR A 17 34.87 -24.78 -9.71
CA THR A 17 35.95 -24.51 -8.74
C THR A 17 36.01 -23.05 -8.26
N ALA A 18 35.15 -22.17 -8.78
CA ALA A 18 35.13 -20.75 -8.40
C ALA A 18 34.43 -20.48 -7.05
N GLN A 19 33.61 -21.42 -6.55
CA GLN A 19 32.78 -21.21 -5.35
C GLN A 19 33.50 -21.70 -4.08
N LYS A 20 33.63 -20.80 -3.09
CA LYS A 20 34.16 -21.14 -1.75
C LYS A 20 32.99 -21.36 -0.79
N LYS A 21 32.83 -22.58 -0.27
CA LYS A 21 31.83 -22.90 0.75
C LYS A 21 32.20 -22.27 2.10
N ASN A 22 31.30 -21.49 2.70
CA ASN A 22 31.45 -20.95 4.05
C ASN A 22 30.25 -21.35 4.93
N GLY A 23 30.29 -22.58 5.46
CA GLY A 23 29.25 -23.07 6.37
C GLY A 23 28.26 -24.05 5.78
N THR A 24 27.21 -24.33 6.56
CA THR A 24 26.07 -25.19 6.19
C THR A 24 24.78 -24.45 6.53
N VAL A 25 23.78 -24.56 5.65
CA VAL A 25 22.43 -24.02 5.86
C VAL A 25 21.50 -25.20 6.16
N TYR A 26 20.62 -25.01 7.14
CA TYR A 26 19.66 -26.01 7.60
C TYR A 26 18.26 -25.41 7.62
N ILE A 27 17.31 -26.13 7.04
CA ILE A 27 15.87 -25.82 7.10
C ILE A 27 15.21 -26.38 8.39
N GLU A 28 15.88 -27.33 9.05
CA GLU A 28 15.48 -27.89 10.34
C GLU A 28 16.68 -27.81 11.30
N HIS A 29 16.52 -27.08 12.40
CA HIS A 29 17.58 -26.89 13.39
C HIS A 29 16.99 -26.42 14.73
N PRO A 30 17.48 -26.88 15.90
CA PRO A 30 16.95 -26.46 17.21
C PRO A 30 16.94 -24.95 17.45
N ALA A 31 17.87 -24.21 16.83
CA ALA A 31 17.90 -22.75 16.87
C ALA A 31 16.69 -22.09 16.20
N ILE A 32 16.13 -22.70 15.15
CA ILE A 32 14.90 -22.22 14.48
C ILE A 32 13.72 -22.35 15.45
N ASP A 33 13.59 -23.48 16.15
CA ASP A 33 12.52 -23.69 17.13
C ASP A 33 12.57 -22.65 18.25
N VAL A 34 13.78 -22.32 18.72
CA VAL A 34 13.98 -21.28 19.75
C VAL A 34 13.54 -19.91 19.26
N VAL A 35 13.88 -19.55 18.02
CA VAL A 35 13.44 -18.28 17.42
C VAL A 35 11.92 -18.25 17.27
N GLN A 36 11.31 -19.34 16.82
CA GLN A 36 9.85 -19.42 16.69
C GLN A 36 9.17 -19.25 18.06
N GLN A 37 9.62 -19.98 19.08
CA GLN A 37 9.05 -19.87 20.43
C GLN A 37 9.25 -18.48 21.05
N PHE A 38 10.38 -17.83 20.75
CA PHE A 38 10.65 -16.45 21.14
C PHE A 38 9.65 -15.48 20.49
N VAL A 39 9.38 -15.63 19.19
CA VAL A 39 8.38 -14.83 18.47
C VAL A 39 6.97 -15.10 18.97
N ASP A 40 6.61 -16.36 19.19
CA ASP A 40 5.29 -16.74 19.72
C ASP A 40 5.03 -16.11 21.10
N ALA A 41 6.04 -16.11 21.96
CA ALA A 41 5.98 -15.42 23.26
C ALA A 41 5.76 -13.92 23.10
N ALA A 42 6.41 -13.28 22.12
CA ALA A 42 6.20 -11.86 21.83
C ALA A 42 4.77 -11.55 21.36
N VAL A 43 4.21 -12.40 20.49
CA VAL A 43 2.85 -12.25 19.93
C VAL A 43 1.78 -12.30 21.02
N VAL A 44 1.96 -13.14 22.04
CA VAL A 44 1.03 -13.25 23.17
C VAL A 44 1.37 -12.34 24.36
N GLY A 45 2.39 -11.48 24.24
CA GLY A 45 2.78 -10.54 25.28
C GLY A 45 3.52 -11.16 26.48
N ASP A 46 4.07 -12.36 26.35
CA ASP A 46 4.79 -13.06 27.42
C ASP A 46 6.26 -12.60 27.51
N LYS A 47 6.45 -11.38 28.01
CA LYS A 47 7.76 -10.74 28.21
C LYS A 47 8.72 -11.62 29.03
N SER A 48 8.20 -12.29 30.07
CA SER A 48 9.00 -13.15 30.95
C SER A 48 9.55 -14.36 30.20
N LYS A 49 8.72 -15.03 29.40
CA LYS A 49 9.16 -16.15 28.58
C LYS A 49 10.15 -15.71 27.50
N MET A 50 9.92 -14.58 26.84
CA MET A 50 10.89 -14.00 25.88
C MET A 50 12.28 -13.83 26.52
N ALA A 51 12.34 -13.25 27.72
CA ALA A 51 13.59 -12.99 28.44
C ALA A 51 14.40 -14.28 28.70
N THR A 52 13.73 -15.42 28.85
CA THR A 52 14.40 -16.71 29.04
C THR A 52 15.19 -17.16 27.82
N TYR A 53 14.84 -16.73 26.61
CA TYR A 53 15.55 -17.12 25.38
C TYR A 53 16.79 -16.26 25.12
N LEU A 54 16.93 -15.10 25.77
CA LEU A 54 18.02 -14.15 25.53
C LEU A 54 19.18 -14.37 26.50
N THR A 55 20.43 -14.17 26.05
CA THR A 55 21.60 -14.09 26.96
C THR A 55 21.52 -12.84 27.84
N ASP A 56 22.36 -12.75 28.88
CA ASP A 56 22.39 -11.58 29.76
C ASP A 56 23.06 -10.37 29.09
N ASP A 57 24.02 -10.61 28.21
CA ASP A 57 24.75 -9.61 27.42
C ASP A 57 24.07 -9.28 26.07
N PHE A 58 22.78 -9.60 25.93
CA PHE A 58 22.04 -9.48 24.67
C PHE A 58 22.06 -8.07 24.07
N ARG A 59 22.10 -7.98 22.73
CA ARG A 59 21.93 -6.74 21.97
C ARG A 59 21.03 -6.87 20.74
N ALA A 60 20.19 -5.85 20.50
CA ALA A 60 19.39 -5.72 19.28
C ALA A 60 19.78 -4.48 18.47
N PHE A 61 19.97 -4.63 17.17
CA PHE A 61 20.44 -3.57 16.27
C PHE A 61 19.43 -3.32 15.16
N ASN A 62 19.18 -2.05 14.86
CA ASN A 62 18.47 -1.65 13.65
C ASN A 62 19.46 -1.67 12.48
N GLY A 63 19.32 -2.63 11.58
CA GLY A 63 20.18 -2.78 10.41
C GLY A 63 20.03 -1.65 9.36
N SER A 64 19.04 -0.78 9.53
CA SER A 64 18.79 0.39 8.68
C SER A 64 19.17 1.73 9.33
N THR A 65 19.84 1.72 10.48
CA THR A 65 20.31 2.93 11.14
C THR A 65 21.41 3.64 10.34
N ASP A 66 21.39 4.97 10.29
CA ASP A 66 22.47 5.81 9.75
C ASP A 66 23.48 6.23 10.85
N ASN A 67 23.16 5.96 12.12
CA ASN A 67 24.04 6.25 13.25
C ASN A 67 25.13 5.18 13.41
N MET A 68 26.34 5.49 12.94
CA MET A 68 27.51 4.59 13.04
C MET A 68 27.99 4.32 14.48
N SER A 69 27.53 5.08 15.47
CA SER A 69 27.87 4.89 16.89
C SER A 69 26.79 4.17 17.69
N ASP A 70 25.74 3.66 17.02
CA ASP A 70 24.66 2.94 17.67
C ASP A 70 25.18 1.68 18.38
N LYS A 71 24.87 1.55 19.66
CA LYS A 71 25.28 0.42 20.52
C LYS A 71 24.21 -0.68 20.58
N GLY A 72 23.08 -0.46 19.91
CA GLY A 72 21.92 -1.34 19.96
C GLY A 72 21.20 -1.30 21.31
N MET A 73 19.93 -1.70 21.27
CA MET A 73 19.11 -1.85 22.46
C MET A 73 19.65 -2.99 23.33
N ASP A 74 19.70 -2.77 24.63
CA ASP A 74 19.96 -3.86 25.58
C ASP A 74 18.72 -4.77 25.75
N LYS A 75 18.90 -5.81 26.57
CA LYS A 75 17.87 -6.84 26.82
C LYS A 75 16.55 -6.24 27.32
N GLU A 76 16.60 -5.33 28.29
CA GLU A 76 15.37 -4.80 28.89
C GLU A 76 14.68 -3.82 27.95
N GLU A 77 15.46 -2.93 27.31
CA GLU A 77 14.96 -1.97 26.32
C GLU A 77 14.27 -2.69 25.16
N PHE A 78 14.92 -3.72 24.60
CA PHE A 78 14.36 -4.50 23.50
C PHE A 78 13.06 -5.20 23.91
N LEU A 79 13.03 -5.86 25.08
CA LEU A 79 11.81 -6.53 25.57
C LEU A 79 10.66 -5.54 25.77
N ASN A 80 10.93 -4.34 26.30
CA ASN A 80 9.93 -3.28 26.43
C ASN A 80 9.43 -2.81 25.06
N ASN A 81 10.32 -2.62 24.10
CA ASN A 81 9.97 -2.25 22.73
C ASN A 81 9.08 -3.31 22.06
N GLN A 82 9.37 -4.60 22.25
CA GLN A 82 8.53 -5.67 21.69
C GLN A 82 7.12 -5.67 22.28
N MET A 83 6.97 -5.32 23.56
CA MET A 83 5.64 -5.22 24.18
C MET A 83 4.81 -4.05 23.64
N VAL A 84 5.41 -3.05 23.00
CA VAL A 84 4.65 -1.97 22.34
C VAL A 84 3.72 -2.56 21.29
N TYR A 85 4.17 -3.50 20.47
CA TYR A 85 3.35 -4.13 19.44
C TYR A 85 2.15 -4.87 20.04
N PHE A 86 2.38 -5.71 21.05
CA PHE A 86 1.29 -6.41 21.75
C PHE A 86 0.30 -5.44 22.42
N ASN A 87 0.82 -4.40 23.06
CA ASN A 87 0.00 -3.47 23.84
C ASN A 87 -0.78 -2.49 22.94
N GLN A 88 -0.24 -2.10 21.80
CA GLN A 88 -0.79 -1.01 20.97
C GLN A 88 -1.45 -1.49 19.68
N LEU A 89 -1.31 -2.76 19.31
CA LEU A 89 -1.96 -3.30 18.12
C LEU A 89 -3.10 -4.25 18.47
N ASP A 90 -4.24 -4.05 17.83
CA ASP A 90 -5.26 -5.09 17.69
C ASP A 90 -4.83 -6.07 16.60
N TYR A 91 -5.23 -7.34 16.75
CA TYR A 91 -4.93 -8.42 15.80
C TYR A 91 -3.42 -8.61 15.54
N TYR A 92 -2.60 -8.34 16.55
CA TYR A 92 -1.16 -8.48 16.45
C TYR A 92 -0.78 -9.92 16.07
N SER A 93 -0.03 -10.07 14.98
CA SER A 93 0.49 -11.37 14.55
C SER A 93 1.81 -11.22 13.81
N VAL A 94 2.61 -12.28 13.88
CA VAL A 94 3.84 -12.44 13.12
C VAL A 94 3.73 -13.77 12.38
N THR A 95 3.81 -13.74 11.07
CA THR A 95 3.74 -14.96 10.23
C THR A 95 4.88 -14.97 9.22
N PRO A 96 5.40 -16.13 8.80
CA PRO A 96 6.40 -16.17 7.75
C PRO A 96 5.95 -15.44 6.48
N PHE A 97 6.87 -14.75 5.81
CA PHE A 97 6.60 -14.14 4.52
C PHE A 97 6.32 -15.24 3.47
N PRO A 98 5.31 -15.12 2.60
CA PRO A 98 4.98 -16.15 1.61
C PRO A 98 6.18 -16.56 0.76
N GLY A 99 6.49 -17.86 0.73
CA GLY A 99 7.64 -18.40 0.00
C GLY A 99 8.99 -18.26 0.71
N SER A 100 9.01 -17.76 1.95
CA SER A 100 10.19 -17.74 2.80
C SER A 100 10.13 -18.81 3.89
N TYR A 101 11.31 -19.17 4.41
CA TYR A 101 11.48 -20.13 5.50
C TYR A 101 12.57 -19.58 6.43
N PRO A 102 12.50 -19.88 7.73
CA PRO A 102 13.62 -19.62 8.62
C PRO A 102 14.78 -20.56 8.26
N ASP A 103 15.97 -20.00 8.04
CA ASP A 103 17.17 -20.77 7.73
C ASP A 103 18.17 -20.64 8.88
N ALA A 104 18.67 -21.78 9.39
CA ALA A 104 19.79 -21.80 10.30
C ALA A 104 21.10 -21.94 9.54
N ILE A 105 22.11 -21.15 9.90
CA ILE A 105 23.40 -21.08 9.22
C ILE A 105 24.51 -21.27 10.25
N GLU A 106 25.32 -22.30 10.03
CA GLU A 106 26.56 -22.55 10.77
C GLU A 106 27.74 -22.12 9.91
N TYR A 107 28.27 -20.92 10.14
CA TYR A 107 29.46 -20.45 9.44
C TYR A 107 30.72 -21.19 9.89
N LYS A 108 31.63 -21.43 8.93
CA LYS A 108 32.98 -21.98 9.22
C LYS A 108 33.99 -20.87 9.52
N LYS A 109 33.89 -19.77 8.78
CA LYS A 109 34.79 -18.63 8.91
C LYS A 109 34.32 -17.74 10.08
N ASP A 110 35.28 -17.24 10.85
CA ASP A 110 35.06 -16.24 11.90
C ASP A 110 34.00 -16.65 12.95
N ASN A 111 33.85 -17.96 13.21
CA ASN A 111 32.90 -18.52 14.16
C ASN A 111 33.58 -19.41 15.24
N PRO A 112 34.49 -18.86 16.06
CA PRO A 112 35.25 -19.65 17.05
C PRO A 112 34.36 -20.25 18.15
N ASN A 113 33.22 -19.61 18.44
CA ASN A 113 32.30 -20.05 19.49
C ASN A 113 31.30 -21.10 18.99
N GLY A 114 31.22 -21.32 17.66
CA GLY A 114 30.21 -22.17 17.03
C GLY A 114 28.80 -21.65 17.27
N ASP A 115 28.63 -20.34 17.15
CA ASP A 115 27.32 -19.68 17.19
C ASP A 115 26.55 -20.02 15.90
N VAL A 116 25.22 -20.09 16.02
CA VAL A 116 24.30 -20.39 14.91
C VAL A 116 23.55 -19.12 14.54
N TRP A 117 23.51 -18.80 13.26
CA TRP A 117 22.66 -17.73 12.75
C TRP A 117 21.31 -18.28 12.37
N VAL A 118 20.23 -17.57 12.65
CA VAL A 118 18.90 -17.86 12.11
C VAL A 118 18.42 -16.62 11.36
N GLN A 119 18.09 -16.78 10.09
CA GLN A 119 17.56 -15.73 9.24
C GLN A 119 16.06 -15.95 9.04
N THR A 120 15.24 -14.93 9.27
CA THR A 120 13.79 -14.97 9.02
C THR A 120 13.34 -13.81 8.16
N TRP A 121 12.28 -14.06 7.38
CA TRP A 121 11.47 -13.06 6.72
C TRP A 121 10.04 -13.22 7.21
N ASP A 122 9.54 -12.21 7.91
CA ASP A 122 8.27 -12.26 8.59
C ASP A 122 7.37 -11.12 8.13
N LEU A 123 6.06 -11.37 8.08
CA LEU A 123 5.02 -10.34 7.99
C LEU A 123 4.55 -10.00 9.40
N LEU A 124 4.77 -8.74 9.78
CA LEU A 124 4.23 -8.13 10.97
C LEU A 124 2.86 -7.55 10.64
N LYS A 125 1.82 -7.99 11.34
CA LYS A 125 0.45 -7.53 11.11
C LYS A 125 -0.20 -7.02 12.38
N GLY A 126 -1.05 -6.01 12.23
CA GLY A 126 -1.90 -5.49 13.30
C GLY A 126 -2.54 -4.16 12.91
N VAL A 127 -3.45 -3.67 13.75
CA VAL A 127 -4.07 -2.35 13.59
C VAL A 127 -3.78 -1.53 14.83
N HIS A 128 -3.16 -0.36 14.67
CA HIS A 128 -2.84 0.47 15.81
C HIS A 128 -4.11 1.00 16.49
N LYS A 129 -4.28 0.67 17.77
CA LYS A 129 -5.52 0.85 18.55
C LYS A 129 -6.07 2.27 18.52
N ASN A 130 -5.17 3.26 18.54
CA ASN A 130 -5.57 4.66 18.65
C ASN A 130 -5.75 5.36 17.29
N THR A 131 -4.95 4.99 16.29
CA THR A 131 -4.92 5.72 15.00
C THR A 131 -5.59 4.95 13.86
N GLY A 132 -5.86 3.66 14.04
CA GLY A 132 -6.40 2.79 12.98
C GLY A 132 -5.40 2.47 11.85
N VAL A 133 -4.17 2.99 11.92
CA VAL A 133 -3.13 2.69 10.93
C VAL A 133 -2.83 1.20 10.95
N LYS A 134 -2.96 0.57 9.78
CA LYS A 134 -2.71 -0.86 9.60
C LYS A 134 -1.22 -1.10 9.41
N ILE A 135 -0.67 -2.00 10.21
CA ILE A 135 0.63 -2.61 9.98
C ILE A 135 0.41 -3.88 9.18
N ASP A 136 1.01 -3.93 8.00
CA ASP A 136 1.10 -5.11 7.13
C ASP A 136 2.42 -5.00 6.37
N ALA A 137 3.51 -5.30 7.08
CA ALA A 137 4.86 -4.99 6.63
C ALA A 137 5.80 -6.17 6.81
N ALA A 138 6.65 -6.38 5.81
CA ALA A 138 7.74 -7.34 5.91
C ALA A 138 8.83 -6.82 6.87
N SER A 139 9.39 -7.76 7.63
CA SER A 139 10.52 -7.58 8.52
C SER A 139 11.53 -8.69 8.21
N HIS A 140 12.79 -8.31 8.04
CA HIS A 140 13.89 -9.27 7.97
C HIS A 140 14.65 -9.24 9.29
N ARG A 141 14.86 -10.41 9.90
CA ARG A 141 15.59 -10.53 11.17
C ARG A 141 16.70 -11.57 11.06
N LEU A 142 17.83 -11.25 11.66
CA LEU A 142 18.98 -12.13 11.85
C LEU A 142 19.18 -12.32 13.35
N TYR A 143 19.09 -13.55 13.81
CA TYR A 143 19.34 -13.94 15.19
C TYR A 143 20.69 -14.65 15.25
N THR A 144 21.53 -14.32 16.23
CA THR A 144 22.71 -15.13 16.56
C THR A 144 22.45 -15.85 17.86
N LEU A 145 22.56 -17.18 17.85
CA LEU A 145 22.36 -18.04 19.02
C LEU A 145 23.67 -18.69 19.44
N THR A 146 23.87 -18.77 20.75
CA THR A 146 24.96 -19.54 21.35
C THR A 146 24.72 -21.05 21.17
N LYS A 147 25.76 -21.88 21.37
CA LYS A 147 25.64 -23.36 21.40
C LYS A 147 24.59 -23.90 22.37
N ASN A 148 24.25 -23.13 23.41
CA ASN A 148 23.22 -23.49 24.39
C ASN A 148 21.83 -22.97 23.99
N ASN A 149 21.63 -22.59 22.71
CA ASN A 149 20.37 -22.12 22.16
C ASN A 149 19.80 -20.88 22.90
N LYS A 150 20.69 -19.95 23.29
CA LYS A 150 20.29 -18.61 23.76
C LYS A 150 20.61 -17.58 22.70
N ILE A 151 19.64 -16.72 22.39
CA ILE A 151 19.78 -15.61 21.45
C ILE A 151 20.68 -14.56 22.11
N LYS A 152 21.80 -14.28 21.46
CA LYS A 152 22.78 -13.29 21.89
C LYS A 152 22.57 -11.96 21.18
N ASN A 153 22.26 -11.99 19.88
CA ASN A 153 22.08 -10.78 19.09
C ASN A 153 20.87 -10.90 18.16
N ILE A 154 20.23 -9.76 17.90
CA ILE A 154 19.25 -9.60 16.81
C ILE A 154 19.67 -8.41 15.95
N ILE A 155 19.69 -8.58 14.63
CA ILE A 155 19.73 -7.47 13.68
C ILE A 155 18.41 -7.48 12.92
N PHE A 156 17.67 -6.39 12.95
CA PHE A 156 16.36 -6.30 12.31
C PHE A 156 16.33 -5.19 11.26
N TYR A 157 15.60 -5.45 10.18
CA TYR A 157 15.29 -4.52 9.10
C TYR A 157 13.77 -4.46 8.97
N ASN A 158 13.19 -3.31 9.30
CA ASN A 158 11.73 -3.12 9.33
C ASN A 158 11.34 -1.94 8.44
N ASN A 159 10.10 -1.92 7.99
CA ASN A 159 9.55 -0.76 7.32
C ASN A 159 9.19 0.35 8.33
N GLY A 160 10.06 1.35 8.47
CA GLY A 160 9.87 2.49 9.36
C GLY A 160 8.68 3.38 8.98
N SER A 161 8.29 3.43 7.70
CA SER A 161 7.26 4.38 7.23
C SER A 161 5.90 4.16 7.87
N VAL A 162 5.56 2.91 8.20
CA VAL A 162 4.31 2.57 8.88
C VAL A 162 4.27 3.13 10.30
N ILE A 163 5.41 3.09 11.01
CA ILE A 163 5.52 3.67 12.35
C ILE A 163 5.50 5.19 12.27
N ASP A 164 6.09 5.76 11.23
CA ASP A 164 6.04 7.22 10.98
C ASP A 164 4.59 7.69 10.75
N GLU A 165 3.80 6.93 9.99
CA GLU A 165 2.38 7.21 9.76
C GLU A 165 1.57 7.13 11.06
N ILE A 166 1.82 6.13 11.92
CA ILE A 166 1.21 6.07 13.26
C ILE A 166 1.51 7.34 14.05
N ARG A 167 2.77 7.80 14.06
CA ARG A 167 3.17 9.01 14.81
C ARG A 167 2.52 10.26 14.22
N ALA A 168 2.49 10.39 12.89
CA ALA A 168 1.88 11.52 12.20
C ALA A 168 0.37 11.63 12.46
N SER A 169 -0.31 10.48 12.63
CA SER A 169 -1.75 10.40 12.90
C SER A 169 -2.19 10.93 14.28
N PHE A 170 -1.26 11.29 15.17
CA PHE A 170 -1.58 11.92 16.46
C PHE A 170 -1.68 13.45 16.41
N THR A 171 -1.46 14.04 15.25
CA THR A 171 -1.49 15.49 15.07
C THR A 171 -2.39 15.87 13.91
N ASP A 172 -3.21 16.90 14.11
CA ASP A 172 -4.01 17.47 13.02
C ASP A 172 -3.11 18.05 11.94
N ARG A 173 -3.36 17.66 10.69
CA ARG A 173 -2.71 18.22 9.50
C ARG A 173 -3.76 18.76 8.55
N LYS A 174 -3.53 19.97 8.03
CA LYS A 174 -4.29 20.50 6.90
C LYS A 174 -3.65 20.04 5.58
N ASN A 175 -4.46 19.79 4.57
CA ASN A 175 -4.00 19.47 3.22
C ASN A 175 -4.80 20.31 2.21
N GLY A 176 -4.36 21.56 2.03
CA GLY A 176 -4.98 22.47 1.08
C GLY A 176 -6.21 23.24 1.58
N THR A 177 -6.99 23.76 0.64
CA THR A 177 -8.13 24.68 0.85
C THR A 177 -9.39 24.16 0.18
N ILE A 178 -10.55 24.34 0.84
CA ILE A 178 -11.86 24.00 0.29
C ILE A 178 -12.64 25.28 0.00
N TYR A 179 -13.22 25.39 -1.18
CA TYR A 179 -14.04 26.51 -1.62
C TYR A 179 -15.47 26.02 -1.94
N ASN A 180 -16.47 26.78 -1.49
CA ASN A 180 -17.89 26.55 -1.86
C ASN A 180 -18.35 27.47 -3.02
N HIS A 181 -17.52 28.45 -3.41
CA HIS A 181 -17.71 29.33 -4.56
C HIS A 181 -16.36 29.51 -5.26
N HIS A 182 -16.28 29.07 -6.51
CA HIS A 182 -15.07 29.15 -7.33
C HIS A 182 -15.44 29.03 -8.82
N ASP A 183 -14.59 29.53 -9.71
CA ASP A 183 -14.87 29.45 -11.15
C ASP A 183 -14.90 28.02 -11.68
N TYR A 184 -14.11 27.10 -11.12
CA TYR A 184 -14.20 25.68 -11.45
C TYR A 184 -15.54 25.06 -11.07
N ILE A 185 -16.14 25.48 -9.95
CA ILE A 185 -17.51 25.07 -9.58
C ILE A 185 -18.51 25.62 -10.60
N ASN A 186 -18.33 26.86 -11.04
CA ASN A 186 -19.16 27.46 -12.09
C ASN A 186 -19.02 26.70 -13.41
N THR A 187 -17.82 26.23 -13.77
CA THR A 187 -17.57 25.38 -14.93
C THR A 187 -18.35 24.08 -14.86
N VAL A 188 -18.27 23.34 -13.74
CA VAL A 188 -19.03 22.09 -13.56
C VAL A 188 -20.53 22.33 -13.68
N ARG A 189 -21.08 23.36 -13.02
CA ARG A 189 -22.51 23.70 -13.12
C ARG A 189 -22.92 23.98 -14.57
N LYS A 190 -22.17 24.83 -15.28
CA LYS A 190 -22.46 25.19 -16.67
C LYS A 190 -22.43 23.96 -17.58
N MET A 191 -21.47 23.07 -17.38
CA MET A 191 -21.33 21.82 -18.12
C MET A 191 -22.53 20.90 -17.89
N MET A 192 -22.90 20.65 -16.62
CA MET A 192 -24.04 19.79 -16.27
C MET A 192 -25.36 20.29 -16.85
N TYR A 193 -25.62 21.60 -16.77
CA TYR A 193 -26.82 22.19 -17.37
C TYR A 193 -26.75 22.24 -18.90
N ALA A 194 -25.57 22.31 -19.51
CA ALA A 194 -25.43 22.17 -20.97
C ALA A 194 -25.83 20.76 -21.43
N PHE A 195 -25.44 19.71 -20.70
CA PHE A 195 -25.93 18.34 -20.94
C PHE A 195 -27.45 18.25 -20.80
N GLU A 196 -28.04 18.83 -19.74
CA GLU A 196 -29.50 18.87 -19.58
C GLU A 196 -30.20 19.53 -20.78
N LYS A 197 -29.64 20.64 -21.28
CA LYS A 197 -30.18 21.35 -22.45
C LYS A 197 -29.80 20.74 -23.80
N LYS A 198 -29.13 19.59 -23.79
CA LYS A 198 -28.64 18.89 -25.01
C LYS A 198 -27.70 19.75 -25.86
N ASP A 199 -27.05 20.74 -25.26
CA ASP A 199 -26.00 21.57 -25.85
C ASP A 199 -24.65 20.88 -25.67
N PHE A 200 -24.48 19.76 -26.38
CA PHE A 200 -23.33 18.88 -26.21
C PHE A 200 -22.02 19.53 -26.65
N GLU A 201 -22.05 20.38 -27.67
CA GLU A 201 -20.87 21.15 -28.10
C GLU A 201 -20.34 21.99 -26.94
N LYS A 202 -21.23 22.75 -26.28
CA LYS A 202 -20.87 23.52 -25.10
C LYS A 202 -20.47 22.65 -23.92
N ALA A 203 -21.19 21.56 -23.65
CA ALA A 203 -20.88 20.66 -22.54
C ALA A 203 -19.45 20.10 -22.69
N TYR A 204 -19.11 19.58 -23.87
CA TYR A 204 -17.78 19.04 -24.12
C TYR A 204 -16.69 20.10 -24.23
N SER A 205 -17.03 21.38 -24.51
CA SER A 205 -16.05 22.47 -24.57
C SER A 205 -15.37 22.77 -23.22
N PHE A 206 -15.93 22.30 -22.10
CA PHE A 206 -15.35 22.50 -20.77
C PHE A 206 -14.22 21.51 -20.44
N TYR A 207 -14.08 20.43 -21.21
CA TYR A 207 -13.00 19.47 -21.06
C TYR A 207 -11.76 19.89 -21.87
N ASP A 208 -10.61 19.42 -21.41
CA ASP A 208 -9.39 19.37 -22.22
C ASP A 208 -9.54 18.30 -23.31
N ASP A 209 -8.91 18.49 -24.47
CA ASP A 209 -8.97 17.53 -25.58
C ASP A 209 -8.41 16.16 -25.20
N LYS A 210 -7.51 16.11 -24.21
CA LYS A 210 -6.91 14.89 -23.66
C LYS A 210 -7.58 14.43 -22.38
N ALA A 211 -8.78 14.91 -22.07
CA ALA A 211 -9.46 14.53 -20.85
C ALA A 211 -9.71 13.02 -20.76
N GLU A 212 -9.49 12.48 -19.57
CA GLU A 212 -9.63 11.06 -19.26
C GLU A 212 -10.83 10.78 -18.34
N PHE A 213 -11.62 9.77 -18.69
CA PHE A 213 -12.86 9.43 -18.00
C PHE A 213 -12.76 8.06 -17.34
N VAL A 214 -13.16 7.97 -16.08
CA VAL A 214 -13.21 6.73 -15.32
C VAL A 214 -14.63 6.49 -14.82
N ASN A 215 -15.15 5.28 -15.07
CA ASN A 215 -16.39 4.83 -14.47
C ASN A 215 -16.09 3.92 -13.28
N SER A 216 -16.51 4.31 -12.08
CA SER A 216 -16.33 3.51 -10.86
C SER A 216 -17.03 2.14 -10.89
N SER A 217 -17.96 1.96 -11.83
CA SER A 217 -18.62 0.66 -12.05
C SER A 217 -17.83 -0.27 -12.97
N SER A 218 -16.73 0.20 -13.56
CA SER A 218 -15.80 -0.65 -14.30
C SER A 218 -14.96 -1.46 -13.30
N PRO A 219 -14.87 -2.80 -13.43
CA PRO A 219 -14.09 -3.62 -12.50
C PRO A 219 -12.59 -3.32 -12.53
N THR A 220 -12.09 -2.75 -13.63
CA THR A 220 -10.67 -2.45 -13.82
C THR A 220 -10.32 -0.98 -13.63
N PHE A 221 -11.32 -0.09 -13.46
CA PHE A 221 -11.12 1.37 -13.36
C PHE A 221 -10.28 1.96 -14.51
N GLU A 222 -10.27 1.30 -15.68
CA GLU A 222 -9.56 1.78 -16.85
C GLU A 222 -10.12 3.14 -17.30
N SER A 223 -9.20 4.06 -17.60
CA SER A 223 -9.55 5.35 -18.17
C SER A 223 -9.79 5.25 -19.66
N ARG A 224 -10.62 6.16 -20.18
CA ARG A 224 -10.90 6.29 -21.61
C ARG A 224 -10.82 7.75 -22.05
N PRO A 225 -10.43 8.02 -23.30
CA PRO A 225 -10.32 9.37 -23.82
C PRO A 225 -11.70 9.99 -24.07
N LEU A 226 -11.75 11.33 -24.09
CA LEU A 226 -12.94 12.12 -24.40
C LEU A 226 -13.69 11.66 -25.67
N ALA A 227 -12.97 11.27 -26.73
CA ALA A 227 -13.57 10.79 -27.97
C ALA A 227 -14.42 9.53 -27.76
N GLU A 228 -13.94 8.59 -26.95
CA GLU A 228 -14.69 7.36 -26.62
C GLU A 228 -15.86 7.67 -25.70
N GLN A 229 -15.65 8.54 -24.71
CA GLN A 229 -16.72 8.96 -23.80
C GLN A 229 -17.90 9.59 -24.56
N LYS A 230 -17.63 10.44 -25.56
CA LYS A 230 -18.68 11.04 -26.43
C LYS A 230 -19.54 9.99 -27.13
N GLU A 231 -18.95 8.89 -27.60
CA GLU A 231 -19.69 7.80 -28.23
C GLU A 231 -20.54 7.01 -27.22
N ILE A 232 -20.04 6.83 -26.00
CA ILE A 232 -20.80 6.21 -24.91
C ILE A 232 -21.98 7.08 -24.49
N ASP A 233 -21.77 8.38 -24.34
CA ASP A 233 -22.82 9.34 -24.00
C ASP A 233 -23.89 9.37 -25.08
N LYS A 234 -23.49 9.30 -26.36
CA LYS A 234 -24.43 9.16 -27.48
C LYS A 234 -25.27 7.90 -27.38
N GLN A 235 -24.68 6.75 -27.06
CA GLN A 235 -25.43 5.50 -26.84
C GLN A 235 -26.42 5.60 -25.67
N LEU A 236 -26.07 6.34 -24.62
CA LEU A 236 -26.98 6.65 -23.52
C LEU A 236 -28.14 7.52 -24.01
N PHE A 237 -27.85 8.60 -24.73
CA PHE A 237 -28.86 9.54 -25.23
C PHE A 237 -29.75 8.94 -26.32
N ASP A 238 -29.30 7.90 -27.04
CA ASP A 238 -30.16 7.14 -27.96
C ASP A 238 -31.25 6.36 -27.22
N LYS A 239 -31.02 5.99 -25.95
CA LYS A 239 -31.95 5.22 -25.11
C LYS A 239 -32.74 6.08 -24.13
N TYR A 240 -32.19 7.21 -23.71
CA TYR A 240 -32.71 8.05 -22.63
C TYR A 240 -32.78 9.51 -23.04
N ASP A 241 -33.83 10.20 -22.60
CA ASP A 241 -33.89 11.67 -22.59
C ASP A 241 -33.51 12.17 -21.20
N ILE A 242 -32.64 13.19 -21.10
CA ILE A 242 -32.45 13.93 -19.86
C ILE A 242 -33.63 14.91 -19.71
N GLU A 243 -34.41 14.75 -18.65
CA GLU A 243 -35.53 15.64 -18.33
C GLU A 243 -35.12 16.78 -17.39
N ASN A 244 -34.22 16.50 -16.45
CA ASN A 244 -33.74 17.47 -15.46
C ASN A 244 -32.38 17.00 -14.89
N VAL A 245 -31.50 17.96 -14.58
CA VAL A 245 -30.29 17.73 -13.80
C VAL A 245 -30.40 18.53 -12.51
N GLU A 246 -30.65 17.83 -11.41
CA GLU A 246 -30.84 18.44 -10.11
C GLU A 246 -29.53 18.40 -9.32
N MET A 247 -29.05 19.57 -8.90
CA MET A 247 -27.89 19.69 -8.01
C MET A 247 -28.27 19.28 -6.58
N VAL A 248 -27.51 18.39 -5.98
CA VAL A 248 -27.70 17.96 -4.58
C VAL A 248 -26.69 18.70 -3.70
N GLY A 249 -27.18 19.60 -2.85
CA GLY A 249 -26.32 20.46 -2.04
C GLY A 249 -25.58 21.48 -2.90
N TYR A 250 -24.26 21.57 -2.75
CA TYR A 250 -23.39 22.39 -3.59
C TYR A 250 -22.08 21.65 -3.89
N PRO A 251 -21.47 21.87 -5.07
CA PRO A 251 -20.14 21.36 -5.35
C PRO A 251 -19.08 22.01 -4.44
N ASP A 252 -18.11 21.21 -4.01
CA ASP A 252 -16.92 21.68 -3.31
C ASP A 252 -15.72 21.63 -4.25
N TYR A 253 -14.95 22.72 -4.28
CA TYR A 253 -13.65 22.74 -4.93
C TYR A 253 -12.56 22.55 -3.88
N LEU A 254 -11.78 21.48 -4.03
CA LEU A 254 -10.64 21.12 -3.19
C LEU A 254 -9.36 21.46 -3.94
N HIS A 255 -8.60 22.40 -3.41
CA HIS A 255 -7.22 22.66 -3.82
C HIS A 255 -6.29 21.97 -2.85
N TYR A 256 -5.72 20.82 -3.23
CA TYR A 256 -4.82 20.06 -2.37
C TYR A 256 -3.41 20.63 -2.41
N GLU A 257 -2.76 20.77 -1.24
CA GLU A 257 -1.35 21.14 -1.16
C GLU A 257 -0.45 20.01 -1.65
N MET A 258 -0.78 18.76 -1.28
CA MET A 258 -0.06 17.60 -1.78
C MET A 258 -0.37 17.37 -3.25
N GLY A 259 0.65 17.53 -4.10
CA GLY A 259 0.55 17.32 -5.54
C GLY A 259 -0.18 18.44 -6.30
N ASP A 260 -0.47 19.56 -5.63
CA ASP A 260 -1.12 20.76 -6.22
C ASP A 260 -2.37 20.42 -7.05
N ALA A 261 -3.22 19.54 -6.51
CA ALA A 261 -4.35 19.00 -7.25
C ALA A 261 -5.59 19.90 -7.13
N HIS A 262 -6.22 20.19 -8.27
CA HIS A 262 -7.43 21.02 -8.36
C HIS A 262 -8.64 20.13 -8.67
N VAL A 263 -9.51 19.87 -7.69
CA VAL A 263 -10.61 18.89 -7.83
C VAL A 263 -11.95 19.50 -7.44
N VAL A 264 -12.95 19.41 -8.32
CA VAL A 264 -14.34 19.68 -7.95
C VAL A 264 -15.06 18.37 -7.64
N GLN A 265 -15.65 18.27 -6.46
CA GLN A 265 -16.56 17.19 -6.07
C GLN A 265 -17.99 17.70 -6.13
N SER A 266 -18.88 16.93 -6.76
CA SER A 266 -20.27 17.36 -6.94
C SER A 266 -21.24 16.19 -6.95
N TRP A 267 -22.45 16.43 -6.41
CA TRP A 267 -23.55 15.47 -6.38
C TRP A 267 -24.72 15.96 -7.22
N TRP A 268 -25.29 15.06 -8.01
CA TRP A 268 -26.41 15.34 -8.91
C TRP A 268 -27.41 14.21 -8.91
N ASN A 269 -28.68 14.54 -9.08
CA ASN A 269 -29.73 13.61 -9.49
C ASN A 269 -30.03 13.87 -10.97
N ILE A 270 -29.65 12.95 -11.84
CA ILE A 270 -29.98 13.02 -13.27
C ILE A 270 -31.32 12.34 -13.48
N HIS A 271 -32.34 13.12 -13.83
CA HIS A 271 -33.68 12.63 -14.14
C HIS A 271 -33.73 12.26 -15.62
N LEU A 272 -33.86 10.96 -15.88
CA LEU A 272 -33.89 10.36 -17.21
C LEU A 272 -35.28 9.82 -17.52
N LYS A 273 -35.64 9.86 -18.79
CA LYS A 273 -36.80 9.16 -19.34
C LYS A 273 -36.36 8.17 -20.39
N ARG A 274 -36.63 6.89 -20.14
CA ARG A 274 -36.33 5.82 -21.09
C ARG A 274 -37.24 5.94 -22.31
N LYS A 275 -36.66 5.94 -23.50
CA LYS A 275 -37.42 6.18 -24.74
C LYS A 275 -38.35 5.02 -25.10
N ALA A 276 -37.93 3.78 -24.80
CA ALA A 276 -38.64 2.56 -25.17
C ALA A 276 -40.01 2.42 -24.49
N ASP A 277 -40.10 2.73 -23.20
CA ASP A 277 -41.30 2.49 -22.37
C ASP A 277 -41.75 3.73 -21.58
N LYS A 278 -41.08 4.88 -21.77
CA LYS A 278 -41.36 6.16 -21.10
C LYS A 278 -41.17 6.12 -19.58
N LYS A 279 -40.46 5.11 -19.05
CA LYS A 279 -40.15 4.99 -17.62
C LYS A 279 -39.27 6.16 -17.17
N ALA A 280 -39.68 6.83 -16.09
CA ALA A 280 -38.86 7.80 -15.39
C ALA A 280 -37.84 7.08 -14.49
N ILE A 281 -36.59 7.54 -14.52
CA ILE A 281 -35.46 6.98 -13.79
C ILE A 281 -34.68 8.14 -13.19
N VAL A 282 -34.33 8.05 -11.91
CA VAL A 282 -33.43 9.02 -11.28
C VAL A 282 -32.10 8.31 -11.05
N VAL A 283 -31.01 8.92 -11.52
CA VAL A 283 -29.65 8.43 -11.32
C VAL A 283 -28.91 9.41 -10.40
N PRO A 284 -28.81 9.09 -9.10
CA PRO A 284 -27.87 9.78 -8.22
C PRO A 284 -26.44 9.50 -8.68
N ILE A 285 -25.66 10.55 -8.86
CA ILE A 285 -24.28 10.48 -9.34
C ILE A 285 -23.40 11.46 -8.58
N HIS A 286 -22.22 10.99 -8.20
CA HIS A 286 -21.14 11.81 -7.69
C HIS A 286 -20.03 11.90 -8.72
N TYR A 287 -19.57 13.12 -8.98
CA TYR A 287 -18.44 13.38 -9.87
C TYR A 287 -17.25 13.92 -9.10
N GLN A 288 -16.07 13.43 -9.47
CA GLN A 288 -14.79 14.07 -9.16
C GLN A 288 -14.17 14.54 -10.47
N MET A 289 -13.96 15.85 -10.61
CA MET A 289 -13.42 16.46 -11.83
C MET A 289 -12.13 17.21 -11.52
N TYR A 290 -11.04 16.83 -12.18
CA TYR A 290 -9.74 17.47 -12.07
C TYR A 290 -9.60 18.60 -13.09
N PHE A 291 -8.94 19.68 -12.71
CA PHE A 291 -8.72 20.85 -13.55
C PHE A 291 -7.24 21.09 -13.83
N ASN A 292 -6.95 21.62 -15.01
CA ASN A 292 -5.66 22.27 -15.28
C ASN A 292 -5.73 23.78 -14.98
N ASP A 293 -4.58 24.45 -15.06
CA ASP A 293 -4.44 25.89 -14.82
C ASP A 293 -5.26 26.76 -15.78
N GLU A 294 -5.61 26.23 -16.95
CA GLU A 294 -6.47 26.90 -17.94
C GLU A 294 -7.96 26.81 -17.59
N GLY A 295 -8.31 26.08 -16.52
CA GLY A 295 -9.67 25.87 -16.07
C GLY A 295 -10.47 24.86 -16.90
N LYS A 296 -9.77 24.00 -17.64
CA LYS A 296 -10.35 22.85 -18.36
C LYS A 296 -10.36 21.61 -17.48
N ILE A 297 -11.39 20.79 -17.64
CA ILE A 297 -11.49 19.50 -16.97
C ILE A 297 -10.55 18.51 -17.66
N THR A 298 -9.56 17.99 -16.94
CA THR A 298 -8.57 17.03 -17.44
C THR A 298 -8.90 15.59 -17.09
N SER A 299 -9.70 15.37 -16.04
CA SER A 299 -10.19 14.04 -15.71
C SER A 299 -11.56 14.11 -15.05
N GLU A 300 -12.39 13.11 -15.30
CA GLU A 300 -13.67 12.90 -14.63
C GLU A 300 -13.77 11.46 -14.13
N THR A 301 -14.12 11.31 -12.86
CA THR A 301 -14.56 10.03 -12.31
C THR A 301 -16.02 10.09 -11.91
N ALA A 302 -16.82 9.17 -12.45
CA ALA A 302 -18.26 9.06 -12.19
C ALA A 302 -18.57 7.91 -11.21
N TYR A 303 -19.27 8.25 -10.12
CA TYR A 303 -19.73 7.32 -9.09
C TYR A 303 -21.26 7.23 -9.10
N TYR A 304 -21.78 6.13 -9.64
CA TYR A 304 -23.22 5.86 -9.73
C TYR A 304 -23.50 4.36 -9.78
N ASN A 305 -24.76 3.98 -9.61
CA ASN A 305 -25.22 2.60 -9.78
C ASN A 305 -25.75 2.38 -11.22
N PRO A 306 -25.05 1.63 -12.08
CA PRO A 306 -25.44 1.46 -13.48
C PRO A 306 -26.68 0.58 -13.63
N LYS A 307 -27.01 -0.24 -12.63
CA LYS A 307 -28.23 -1.09 -12.65
C LYS A 307 -29.52 -0.28 -12.64
N LEU A 308 -29.47 1.02 -12.35
CA LEU A 308 -30.62 1.91 -12.49
C LEU A 308 -31.01 2.12 -13.96
N LEU A 309 -30.11 1.82 -14.89
CA LEU A 309 -30.29 1.97 -16.34
C LEU A 309 -30.68 0.66 -17.06
N ASP A 310 -30.99 -0.40 -16.31
CA ASP A 310 -31.47 -1.69 -16.85
C ASP A 310 -32.98 -1.67 -17.17
#